data_AF-A0AAU1UJT2-F1
#
_entry.id   AF-A0AAU1UJT2-F1
#
_cell.length_a   1.000
_cell.length_b   1.000
_cell.length_c   1.000
_cell.angle_alpha   90.00
_cell.angle_beta   90.00
_cell.angle_gamma   90.00
#
_symmetry.space_group_name_H-M   'P 1'
#
loop_
_entity.id
_entity.type
_entity.pdbx_description
1 polymer ?
#
loop_
_entity_poly.entity_id
_entity_poly.type
_entity_poly.pdbx_seq_one_letter_code
_entity_poly.pdbx_strand_id
1 'polypeptide(L)'
;MSVTEQPPVPEHGTDDNSAQAALEDRISADSLTTRRDYLRIVATVSGGLAVGGIAVAGGVLRRHGDTNGAPDAKRITDRLAPGESIAFRYPGEDDRAVAVRLTDGSLVGYSAVCTHLACGVLWRKDRGSEGELYCPCHEGVFDARTGEVTAGPPPRGLPKVLLVEQADGSVWAVATARSGESPQDAVCREFAGQQPAARAQLGCPVANGANGERNQQT
;
A
#
# COMPACT_ATOMS: atom_id res chain seq x y z
N MET A 1 38.26 7.40 -39.21
CA MET A 1 37.36 8.48 -39.69
C MET A 1 37.37 9.55 -38.61
N SER A 2 38.40 10.40 -38.62
CA SER A 2 38.34 11.84 -39.00
C SER A 2 37.54 12.66 -37.97
N VAL A 3 38.22 13.23 -36.97
CA VAL A 3 38.70 14.64 -36.92
C VAL A 3 37.57 15.60 -36.53
N THR A 4 37.78 16.21 -35.36
CA THR A 4 37.20 17.46 -34.86
C THR A 4 37.06 18.53 -35.95
N GLU A 5 35.83 18.94 -36.23
CA GLU A 5 35.55 20.22 -36.90
C GLU A 5 35.14 21.24 -35.83
N GLN A 6 36.15 21.97 -35.36
CA GLN A 6 35.97 23.20 -34.60
C GLN A 6 35.73 24.31 -35.62
N PRO A 7 34.63 25.09 -35.52
CA PRO A 7 34.33 26.15 -36.48
C PRO A 7 35.40 27.25 -36.42
N PRO A 8 35.64 27.97 -37.54
CA PRO A 8 36.70 28.96 -37.65
C PRO A 8 36.51 30.10 -36.64
N VAL A 9 37.60 30.48 -35.97
CA VAL A 9 37.66 31.66 -35.10
C VAL A 9 37.73 32.89 -36.01
N PRO A 10 36.80 33.86 -35.90
CA PRO A 10 36.83 35.04 -36.74
C PRO A 10 38.00 35.96 -36.33
N GLU A 11 38.76 36.41 -37.33
CA GLU A 11 39.87 37.34 -37.12
C GLU A 11 39.36 38.73 -36.73
N HIS A 12 40.15 39.40 -35.88
CA HIS A 12 39.90 40.71 -35.31
C HIS A 12 39.54 41.78 -36.36
N GLY A 13 38.29 42.21 -36.32
CA GLY A 13 37.77 43.38 -37.02
C GLY A 13 36.53 43.92 -36.33
N THR A 14 36.73 44.93 -35.48
CA THR A 14 35.80 46.02 -35.07
C THR A 14 34.28 45.80 -34.98
N ASP A 15 33.77 44.60 -34.71
CA ASP A 15 32.33 44.39 -34.47
C ASP A 15 32.06 43.71 -33.12
N ASP A 16 32.80 44.08 -32.06
CA ASP A 16 32.55 43.62 -30.68
C ASP A 16 31.07 43.78 -30.28
N ASN A 17 30.39 44.80 -30.83
CA ASN A 17 28.96 45.04 -30.62
C ASN A 17 28.05 43.96 -31.21
N SER A 18 28.40 43.29 -32.31
CA SER A 18 27.51 42.31 -32.94
C SER A 18 27.54 40.95 -32.21
N ALA A 19 28.72 40.52 -31.77
CA ALA A 19 28.90 39.33 -30.94
C ALA A 19 28.27 39.51 -29.55
N GLN A 20 28.40 40.71 -28.97
CA GLN A 20 27.82 41.05 -27.68
C GLN A 20 26.29 41.14 -27.74
N ALA A 21 25.71 41.72 -28.79
CA ALA A 21 24.27 41.74 -29.02
C ALA A 21 23.69 40.33 -29.21
N ALA A 22 24.38 39.45 -29.94
CA ALA A 22 23.96 38.06 -30.11
C ALA A 22 24.02 37.23 -28.81
N LEU A 23 24.97 37.55 -27.92
CA LEU A 23 25.04 36.95 -26.59
C LEU A 23 23.91 37.45 -25.67
N GLU A 24 23.60 38.74 -25.70
CA GLU A 24 22.49 39.33 -24.94
C GLU A 24 21.13 38.83 -25.42
N ASP A 25 20.92 38.68 -26.72
CA ASP A 25 19.69 38.10 -27.30
C ASP A 25 19.51 36.63 -26.87
N ARG A 26 20.60 35.86 -26.83
CA ARG A 26 20.58 34.48 -26.30
C ARG A 26 20.32 34.43 -24.79
N ILE A 27 20.93 35.31 -24.01
CA ILE A 27 20.74 35.39 -22.55
C ILE A 27 19.29 35.82 -22.21
N SER A 28 18.73 36.75 -22.97
CA SER A 28 17.35 37.23 -22.79
C SER A 28 16.31 36.24 -23.32
N ALA A 29 16.62 35.50 -24.39
CA ALA A 29 15.80 34.40 -24.88
C ALA A 29 15.78 33.19 -23.92
N ASP A 30 16.87 32.92 -23.20
CA ASP A 30 16.94 31.85 -22.17
C ASP A 30 16.35 32.27 -20.81
N SER A 31 16.02 33.55 -20.59
CA SER A 31 15.56 34.03 -19.28
C SER A 31 14.04 33.93 -19.06
N LEU A 32 13.39 32.85 -19.52
CA LEU A 32 11.97 32.60 -19.23
C LEU A 32 11.69 32.34 -17.74
N THR A 33 12.74 32.13 -16.94
CA THR A 33 12.62 31.99 -15.49
C THR A 33 13.80 32.69 -14.84
N THR A 34 13.54 33.72 -14.04
CA THR A 34 14.62 34.36 -13.28
C THR A 34 15.15 33.36 -12.24
N ARG A 35 16.40 33.54 -11.79
CA ARG A 35 16.94 32.74 -10.67
C ARG A 35 16.01 32.76 -9.44
N ARG A 36 15.35 33.90 -9.20
CA ARG A 36 14.37 34.05 -8.10
C ARG A 36 13.11 33.23 -8.35
N ASP A 37 12.62 33.19 -9.57
CA ASP A 37 11.42 32.41 -9.92
C ASP A 37 11.72 30.91 -9.91
N TYR A 38 12.90 30.50 -10.36
CA TYR A 38 13.36 29.12 -10.25
C TYR A 38 13.43 28.67 -8.79
N LEU A 39 14.07 29.48 -7.93
CA LEU A 39 14.16 29.17 -6.49
C LEU A 39 12.78 29.15 -5.82
N ARG A 40 11.86 30.04 -6.21
CA ARG A 40 10.48 30.01 -5.71
C ARG A 40 9.75 28.73 -6.11
N ILE A 41 9.82 28.33 -7.38
CA ILE A 41 9.18 27.11 -7.86
C ILE A 41 9.72 25.89 -7.10
N VAL A 42 11.05 25.76 -7.01
CA VAL A 42 11.69 24.65 -6.27
C VAL A 42 11.27 24.67 -4.80
N ALA A 43 11.30 25.82 -4.13
CA ALA A 43 10.90 25.93 -2.73
C ALA A 43 9.42 25.58 -2.53
N THR A 44 8.52 26.05 -3.40
CA THR A 44 7.08 25.79 -3.29
C THR A 44 6.74 24.32 -3.55
N VAL A 45 7.29 23.71 -4.60
CA VAL A 45 7.07 22.29 -4.91
C VAL A 45 7.65 21.40 -3.81
N SER A 46 8.86 21.70 -3.36
CA SER A 46 9.51 20.94 -2.28
C SER A 46 8.76 21.09 -0.96
N GLY A 47 8.30 22.31 -0.64
CA GLY A 47 7.48 22.58 0.53
C GLY A 47 6.14 21.84 0.48
N GLY A 48 5.47 21.85 -0.67
CA GLY A 48 4.23 21.09 -0.87
C GLY A 48 4.41 19.60 -0.69
N LEU A 49 5.46 19.01 -1.26
CA LEU A 49 5.79 17.60 -1.08
C LEU A 49 6.13 17.27 0.38
N ALA A 50 6.86 18.15 1.08
CA ALA A 50 7.19 17.97 2.49
C ALA A 50 5.92 17.99 3.36
N VAL A 51 5.02 18.95 3.15
CA VAL A 51 3.72 19.02 3.85
C VAL A 51 2.87 17.79 3.55
N GLY A 52 2.81 17.37 2.28
CA GLY A 52 2.10 16.15 1.88
C GLY A 52 2.65 14.90 2.57
N GLY A 53 3.97 14.77 2.64
CA GLY A 53 4.64 13.68 3.35
C GLY A 53 4.31 13.67 4.84
N ILE A 54 4.30 14.84 5.50
CA ILE A 54 3.89 14.98 6.90
C ILE A 54 2.42 14.58 7.08
N ALA A 55 1.52 14.99 6.19
CA ALA A 55 0.11 14.62 6.27
C ALA A 55 -0.11 13.10 6.13
N VAL A 56 0.61 12.44 5.21
CA VAL A 56 0.58 10.97 5.06
C VAL A 56 1.14 10.28 6.31
N ALA A 57 2.28 10.74 6.83
CA ALA A 57 2.86 10.20 8.06
C ALA A 57 1.95 10.40 9.28
N GLY A 58 1.22 11.52 9.32
CA GLY A 58 0.21 11.82 10.33
C GLY A 58 -1.12 11.07 10.15
N GLY A 59 -1.25 10.21 9.14
CA GLY A 59 -2.44 9.37 8.94
C GLY A 59 -3.66 10.11 8.37
N VAL A 60 -3.47 11.29 7.76
CA VAL A 60 -4.55 12.03 7.08
C VAL A 60 -5.12 11.22 5.91
N LEU A 61 -4.26 10.48 5.19
CA LEU A 61 -4.65 9.47 4.21
C LEU A 61 -4.49 8.08 4.84
N ARG A 62 -5.62 7.45 5.17
CA ARG A 62 -5.64 6.11 5.74
C ARG A 62 -5.41 5.06 4.65
N ARG A 63 -4.65 4.01 4.99
CA ARG A 63 -4.58 2.82 4.14
C ARG A 63 -5.86 2.02 4.29
N HIS A 64 -6.32 1.40 3.21
CA HIS A 64 -7.48 0.49 3.28
C HIS A 64 -7.18 -0.64 4.27
N GLY A 65 -8.14 -0.93 5.14
CA GLY A 65 -8.02 -1.92 6.22
C GLY A 65 -7.21 -1.48 7.43
N ASP A 66 -6.61 -0.28 7.47
CA ASP A 66 -5.98 0.24 8.70
C ASP A 66 -7.03 0.99 9.54
N THR A 67 -7.38 0.44 10.71
CA THR A 67 -8.24 1.10 11.70
C THR A 67 -7.45 1.71 12.85
N ASN A 68 -7.93 2.85 13.35
CA ASN A 68 -7.44 3.45 14.59
C ASN A 68 -8.21 2.83 15.78
N GLY A 69 -7.85 1.60 16.15
CA GLY A 69 -8.51 0.83 17.21
C GLY A 69 -9.32 -0.35 16.68
N ALA A 70 -9.91 -1.14 17.57
CA ALA A 70 -10.64 -2.34 17.17
C ALA A 70 -11.91 -1.96 16.37
N PRO A 71 -12.08 -2.49 15.15
CA PRO A 71 -13.30 -2.32 14.38
C PRO A 71 -14.49 -2.99 15.08
N ASP A 72 -15.68 -2.43 14.90
CA ASP A 72 -16.91 -3.07 15.35
C ASP A 72 -17.12 -4.39 14.61
N ALA A 73 -17.53 -5.43 15.34
CA ALA A 73 -17.85 -6.71 14.72
C ALA A 73 -19.03 -6.54 13.76
N LYS A 74 -18.88 -7.01 12.53
CA LYS A 74 -19.89 -6.89 11.47
C LYS A 74 -20.37 -8.27 11.04
N ARG A 75 -21.68 -8.48 11.09
CA ARG A 75 -22.29 -9.68 10.56
C ARG A 75 -22.24 -9.66 9.03
N ILE A 76 -21.75 -10.74 8.42
CA ILE A 76 -21.59 -10.88 6.98
C ILE A 76 -22.79 -11.62 6.39
N THR A 77 -23.17 -12.76 6.98
CA THR A 77 -24.27 -13.62 6.50
C THR A 77 -24.81 -14.52 7.61
N ASP A 78 -26.04 -15.01 7.46
CA ASP A 78 -26.64 -16.04 8.33
C ASP A 78 -25.97 -17.41 8.22
N ARG A 79 -25.46 -17.72 7.03
CA ARG A 79 -24.77 -18.97 6.73
C ARG A 79 -23.93 -18.79 5.47
N LEU A 80 -22.79 -19.45 5.43
CA LEU A 80 -21.96 -19.59 4.24
C LEU A 80 -21.67 -21.08 4.06
N ALA A 81 -22.17 -21.73 3.01
CA ALA A 81 -21.99 -23.17 2.81
C ALA A 81 -20.61 -23.51 2.21
N PRO A 82 -20.11 -24.76 2.37
CA PRO A 82 -18.84 -25.16 1.77
C PRO A 82 -18.80 -24.95 0.26
N GLY A 83 -17.74 -24.31 -0.20
CA GLY A 83 -17.54 -23.94 -1.59
C GLY A 83 -18.32 -22.69 -2.03
N GLU A 84 -18.78 -21.85 -1.10
CA GLU A 84 -19.37 -20.53 -1.38
C GLU A 84 -18.43 -19.40 -0.98
N SER A 85 -18.61 -18.25 -1.61
CA SER A 85 -17.98 -17.00 -1.20
C SER A 85 -18.97 -15.84 -1.20
N ILE A 86 -18.66 -14.82 -0.40
CA ILE A 86 -19.43 -13.60 -0.32
C ILE A 86 -18.49 -12.39 -0.28
N ALA A 87 -18.80 -11.38 -1.09
CA ALA A 87 -18.14 -10.09 -1.04
C ALA A 87 -18.87 -9.18 -0.05
N PHE A 88 -18.10 -8.43 0.75
CA PHE A 88 -18.65 -7.52 1.76
C PHE A 88 -17.71 -6.32 1.98
N ARG A 89 -18.11 -5.41 2.88
CA ARG A 89 -17.36 -4.21 3.23
C ARG A 89 -16.95 -4.27 4.71
N TYR A 90 -15.65 -4.22 4.97
CA TYR A 90 -15.06 -4.28 6.30
C TYR A 90 -13.58 -3.89 6.27
N PRO A 91 -13.06 -3.11 7.24
CA PRO A 91 -13.73 -2.60 8.43
C PRO A 91 -14.58 -1.35 8.16
N GLY A 92 -14.22 -0.52 7.18
CA GLY A 92 -15.02 0.60 6.71
C GLY A 92 -15.90 0.27 5.52
N GLU A 93 -16.74 1.23 5.11
CA GLU A 93 -17.59 1.09 3.93
C GLU A 93 -16.79 1.13 2.62
N ASP A 94 -15.60 1.72 2.59
CA ASP A 94 -14.73 1.73 1.41
C ASP A 94 -13.85 0.47 1.31
N ASP A 95 -13.76 -0.31 2.38
CA ASP A 95 -12.87 -1.46 2.48
C ASP A 95 -13.53 -2.73 1.94
N ARG A 96 -13.22 -3.09 0.71
CA ARG A 96 -13.74 -4.32 0.08
C ARG A 96 -13.07 -5.55 0.66
N ALA A 97 -13.87 -6.55 1.01
CA ALA A 97 -13.43 -7.83 1.55
C ALA A 97 -14.18 -9.00 0.90
N VAL A 98 -13.59 -10.19 1.02
CA VAL A 98 -14.18 -11.45 0.56
C VAL A 98 -14.05 -12.50 1.65
N ALA A 99 -15.15 -13.21 1.90
CA ALA A 99 -15.19 -14.38 2.76
C ALA A 99 -15.41 -15.61 1.87
N VAL A 100 -14.67 -16.67 2.12
CA VAL A 100 -14.74 -17.92 1.37
C VAL A 100 -14.85 -19.05 2.37
N ARG A 101 -15.81 -19.94 2.16
CA ARG A 101 -15.78 -21.26 2.80
C ARG A 101 -15.23 -22.26 1.81
N LEU A 102 -14.05 -22.81 2.10
CA LEU A 102 -13.42 -23.83 1.28
C LEU A 102 -14.25 -25.13 1.32
N THR A 103 -13.98 -26.03 0.37
CA THR A 103 -14.74 -27.28 0.20
C THR A 103 -14.66 -28.20 1.43
N ASP A 104 -13.56 -28.13 2.19
CA ASP A 104 -13.37 -28.88 3.43
C ASP A 104 -14.08 -28.24 4.65
N GLY A 105 -14.77 -27.12 4.44
CA GLY A 105 -15.48 -26.36 5.48
C GLY A 105 -14.67 -25.24 6.13
N SER A 106 -13.37 -25.11 5.82
CA SER A 106 -12.51 -24.04 6.35
C SER A 106 -13.06 -22.66 5.95
N LEU A 107 -13.21 -21.77 6.92
CA LEU A 107 -13.67 -20.39 6.69
C LEU A 107 -12.48 -19.44 6.69
N VAL A 108 -12.32 -18.69 5.59
CA VAL A 108 -11.21 -17.75 5.40
C VAL A 108 -11.72 -16.41 4.89
N GLY A 109 -11.05 -15.32 5.26
CA GLY A 109 -11.42 -13.96 4.91
C GLY A 109 -10.22 -13.11 4.54
N TYR A 110 -10.37 -12.28 3.51
CA TYR A 110 -9.30 -11.42 3.00
C TYR A 110 -9.84 -10.06 2.55
N SER A 111 -8.96 -9.06 2.53
CA SER A 111 -9.20 -7.87 1.73
C SER A 111 -9.34 -8.28 0.26
N ALA A 112 -10.37 -7.78 -0.40
CA ALA A 112 -10.60 -7.97 -1.83
C ALA A 112 -9.85 -6.90 -2.66
N VAL A 113 -8.79 -6.32 -2.11
CA VAL A 113 -7.95 -5.30 -2.73
C VAL A 113 -6.56 -5.88 -3.01
N CYS A 114 -6.21 -5.99 -4.29
CA CYS A 114 -4.94 -6.53 -4.72
C CYS A 114 -3.77 -5.67 -4.23
N THR A 115 -2.75 -6.32 -3.68
CA THR A 115 -1.56 -5.67 -3.11
C THR A 115 -0.58 -5.12 -4.17
N HIS A 116 -0.86 -5.33 -5.47
CA HIS A 116 -0.13 -4.69 -6.56
C HIS A 116 -0.57 -3.23 -6.75
N LEU A 117 -1.77 -3.02 -7.32
CA LEU A 117 -2.31 -1.69 -7.68
C LEU A 117 -3.81 -1.55 -7.35
N ALA A 118 -4.26 -2.16 -6.25
CA ALA A 118 -5.60 -1.99 -5.67
C ALA A 118 -6.82 -2.43 -6.53
N CYS A 119 -6.59 -3.23 -7.57
CA CYS A 119 -7.65 -3.92 -8.30
C CYS A 119 -8.46 -4.88 -7.40
N GLY A 120 -9.67 -5.20 -7.82
CA GLY A 120 -10.51 -6.19 -7.12
C GLY A 120 -9.94 -7.60 -7.20
N VAL A 121 -10.00 -8.34 -6.09
CA VAL A 121 -9.66 -9.77 -6.02
C VAL A 121 -10.93 -10.59 -5.91
N LEU A 122 -11.03 -11.66 -6.70
CA LEU A 122 -12.19 -12.54 -6.79
C LEU A 122 -11.77 -13.96 -6.45
N TRP A 123 -12.63 -14.72 -5.78
CA TRP A 123 -12.40 -16.15 -5.60
C TRP A 123 -12.86 -16.94 -6.83
N ARG A 124 -11.98 -17.77 -7.37
CA ARG A 124 -12.19 -18.65 -8.51
C ARG A 124 -12.19 -20.10 -8.02
N LYS A 125 -13.37 -20.60 -7.67
CA LYS A 125 -13.58 -21.98 -7.20
C LYS A 125 -13.12 -23.04 -8.21
N ASP A 126 -13.17 -22.71 -9.50
CA ASP A 126 -12.86 -23.60 -10.62
C ASP A 126 -11.35 -23.80 -10.87
N ARG A 127 -10.48 -23.17 -10.07
CA ARG A 127 -9.03 -23.13 -10.28
C ARG A 127 -8.29 -23.71 -9.09
N GLY A 128 -7.65 -24.87 -9.26
CA GLY A 128 -7.01 -25.61 -8.17
C GLY A 128 -8.00 -26.44 -7.35
N SER A 129 -7.52 -27.15 -6.34
CA SER A 129 -8.36 -28.04 -5.50
C SER A 129 -9.28 -27.29 -4.53
N GLU A 130 -8.86 -26.10 -4.09
CA GLU A 130 -9.57 -25.28 -3.10
C GLU A 130 -10.07 -23.94 -3.68
N GLY A 131 -9.89 -23.77 -5.00
CA GLY A 131 -9.99 -22.47 -5.66
C GLY A 131 -8.72 -21.63 -5.49
N GLU A 132 -8.70 -20.47 -6.15
CA GLU A 132 -7.65 -19.45 -5.99
C GLU A 132 -8.27 -18.06 -5.85
N LEU A 133 -7.55 -17.14 -5.23
CA LEU A 133 -7.91 -15.73 -5.19
C LEU A 133 -7.20 -15.03 -6.36
N TYR A 134 -7.96 -14.46 -7.27
CA TYR A 134 -7.46 -13.99 -8.57
C TYR A 134 -7.73 -12.49 -8.77
N CYS A 135 -6.71 -11.78 -9.24
CA CYS A 135 -6.75 -10.39 -9.67
C CYS A 135 -6.56 -10.30 -11.19
N PRO A 136 -7.57 -9.85 -11.96
CA PRO A 136 -7.55 -9.85 -13.42
C PRO A 136 -6.67 -8.77 -14.05
N CYS A 137 -6.25 -7.74 -13.31
CA CYS A 137 -5.56 -6.58 -13.91
C CYS A 137 -4.18 -6.92 -14.47
N HIS A 138 -3.42 -7.75 -13.75
CA HIS A 138 -2.09 -8.20 -14.14
C HIS A 138 -1.86 -9.65 -13.69
N GLU A 139 -2.93 -10.45 -13.71
CA GLU A 139 -2.89 -11.89 -13.43
C GLU A 139 -2.24 -12.24 -12.08
N GLY A 140 -2.55 -11.45 -11.04
CA GLY A 140 -2.10 -11.74 -9.68
C GLY A 140 -2.89 -12.91 -9.10
N VAL A 141 -2.20 -13.92 -8.56
CA VAL A 141 -2.82 -15.10 -7.96
C VAL A 141 -2.37 -15.23 -6.51
N PHE A 142 -3.33 -15.51 -5.65
CA PHE A 142 -3.11 -15.79 -4.25
C PHE A 142 -3.73 -17.13 -3.88
N ASP A 143 -3.06 -17.84 -2.98
CA ASP A 143 -3.54 -19.09 -2.41
C ASP A 143 -4.85 -18.86 -1.63
N ALA A 144 -5.87 -19.68 -1.89
CA ALA A 144 -7.19 -19.47 -1.29
C ALA A 144 -7.22 -19.69 0.23
N ARG A 145 -6.32 -20.53 0.77
CA ARG A 145 -6.29 -20.89 2.20
C ARG A 145 -5.45 -19.96 3.03
N THR A 146 -4.36 -19.46 2.47
CA THR A 146 -3.36 -18.66 3.18
C THR A 146 -3.42 -17.18 2.80
N GLY A 147 -3.87 -16.86 1.58
CA GLY A 147 -3.83 -15.52 0.99
C GLY A 147 -2.44 -15.11 0.49
N GLU A 148 -1.47 -16.02 0.51
CA GLU A 148 -0.11 -15.76 0.04
C GLU A 148 -0.04 -15.67 -1.48
N VAL A 149 0.91 -14.89 -2.00
CA VAL A 149 1.10 -14.75 -3.45
C VAL A 149 1.65 -16.06 -4.00
N THR A 150 0.98 -16.60 -5.02
CA THR A 150 1.43 -17.80 -5.73
C THR A 150 1.88 -17.50 -7.16
N ALA A 151 1.36 -16.44 -7.76
CA ALA A 151 1.80 -15.98 -9.08
C ALA A 151 1.51 -14.49 -9.33
N GLY A 152 2.15 -13.96 -10.37
CA GLY A 152 1.95 -12.60 -10.87
C GLY A 152 2.78 -11.53 -10.13
N PRO A 153 2.52 -10.25 -10.43
CA PRO A 153 3.28 -9.12 -9.86
C PRO A 153 3.08 -8.79 -8.37
N PRO A 154 1.99 -9.20 -7.66
CA PRO A 154 1.79 -8.76 -6.29
C PRO A 154 3.00 -9.01 -5.38
N PRO A 155 3.48 -8.00 -4.62
CA PRO A 155 4.74 -8.14 -3.87
C PRO A 155 4.56 -8.81 -2.50
N ARG A 156 3.31 -9.03 -2.05
CA ARG A 156 2.96 -9.55 -0.71
C ARG A 156 1.56 -10.16 -0.71
N GLY A 157 1.32 -11.12 0.19
CA GLY A 157 0.01 -11.75 0.38
C GLY A 157 -1.09 -10.76 0.77
N LEU A 158 -2.35 -11.17 0.67
CA LEU A 158 -3.49 -10.32 0.99
C LEU A 158 -3.59 -10.06 2.50
N PRO A 159 -3.96 -8.82 2.92
CA PRO A 159 -4.42 -8.59 4.28
C PRO A 159 -5.60 -9.52 4.62
N LYS A 160 -5.62 -10.07 5.82
CA LYS A 160 -6.66 -11.02 6.25
C LYS A 160 -7.78 -10.28 6.98
N VAL A 161 -8.98 -10.79 6.82
CA VAL A 161 -10.13 -10.43 7.66
C VAL A 161 -10.43 -11.62 8.55
N LEU A 162 -10.35 -11.43 9.86
CA LEU A 162 -10.59 -12.49 10.81
C LEU A 162 -12.10 -12.73 10.90
N LEU A 163 -12.50 -13.96 10.58
CA LEU A 163 -13.89 -14.39 10.57
C LEU A 163 -14.17 -15.32 11.74
N VAL A 164 -15.35 -15.18 12.33
CA VAL A 164 -15.87 -16.05 13.37
C VAL A 164 -17.23 -16.58 12.93
N GLU A 165 -17.40 -17.89 13.00
CA GLU A 165 -18.69 -18.54 12.86
C GLU A 165 -19.29 -18.78 14.26
N GLN A 166 -20.53 -18.34 14.45
CA GLN A 166 -21.25 -18.51 15.70
C GLN A 166 -22.03 -19.84 15.72
N ALA A 167 -22.50 -20.24 16.90
CA ALA A 167 -23.26 -21.49 17.07
C ALA A 167 -24.56 -21.55 16.25
N ASP A 168 -25.13 -20.41 15.86
CA ASP A 168 -26.31 -20.32 14.99
C ASP A 168 -25.97 -20.43 13.48
N GLY A 169 -24.68 -20.49 13.13
CA GLY A 169 -24.16 -20.51 11.75
C GLY A 169 -23.85 -19.13 11.17
N SER A 170 -24.15 -18.04 11.90
CA SER A 170 -23.81 -16.68 11.47
C SER A 170 -22.31 -16.53 11.27
N VAL A 171 -21.92 -15.85 10.21
CA VAL A 171 -20.51 -15.48 9.98
C VAL A 171 -20.31 -13.99 10.26
N TRP A 172 -19.31 -13.66 11.06
CA TRP A 172 -18.95 -12.31 11.49
C TRP A 172 -17.51 -11.98 11.13
N ALA A 173 -17.25 -10.75 10.67
CA ALA A 173 -15.91 -10.16 10.63
C ALA A 173 -15.65 -9.43 11.96
N VAL A 174 -14.51 -9.71 12.59
CA VAL A 174 -14.20 -9.20 13.94
C VAL A 174 -12.91 -8.41 14.03
N ALA A 175 -11.98 -8.60 13.09
CA ALA A 175 -10.67 -7.94 13.11
C ALA A 175 -10.00 -7.97 11.73
N THR A 176 -8.94 -7.20 11.55
CA THR A 176 -8.09 -7.26 10.35
C THR A 176 -6.62 -7.50 10.65
N ALA A 177 -5.95 -8.28 9.81
CA ALA A 177 -4.51 -8.45 9.84
C ALA A 177 -3.88 -7.88 8.57
N ARG A 178 -2.77 -7.14 8.73
CA ARG A 178 -1.94 -6.68 7.63
C ARG A 178 -1.29 -7.87 6.92
N SER A 179 -0.81 -7.66 5.70
CA SER A 179 -0.07 -8.69 4.97
C SER A 179 1.14 -9.17 5.77
N GLY A 180 1.26 -10.48 5.97
CA GLY A 180 2.32 -11.09 6.76
C GLY A 180 2.19 -10.91 8.28
N GLU A 181 1.17 -10.19 8.76
CA GLU A 181 0.90 -10.07 10.20
C GLU A 181 0.22 -11.34 10.71
N SER A 182 0.68 -11.85 11.86
CA SER A 182 0.05 -13.01 12.48
C SER A 182 -1.34 -12.62 13.02
N PRO A 183 -2.32 -13.56 13.07
CA PRO A 183 -3.62 -13.27 13.66
C PRO A 183 -3.53 -12.76 15.11
N GLN A 184 -2.55 -13.26 15.87
CA GLN A 184 -2.32 -12.83 17.24
C GLN A 184 -1.84 -11.37 17.29
N ASP A 185 -0.86 -11.00 16.47
CA ASP A 185 -0.34 -9.63 16.42
C ASP A 185 -1.42 -8.64 15.98
N ALA A 186 -2.26 -9.04 15.01
CA ALA A 186 -3.39 -8.25 14.54
C ALA A 186 -4.41 -7.99 15.67
N VAL A 187 -4.82 -9.03 16.39
CA VAL A 187 -5.73 -8.89 17.54
C VAL A 187 -5.09 -8.02 18.62
N CYS A 188 -3.80 -8.21 18.89
CA CYS A 188 -3.09 -7.39 19.85
C CYS A 188 -2.98 -5.92 19.42
N ARG A 189 -2.79 -5.62 18.13
CA ARG A 189 -2.77 -4.25 17.59
C ARG A 189 -4.14 -3.59 17.74
N GLU A 190 -5.21 -4.29 17.42
CA GLU A 190 -6.56 -3.73 17.38
C GLU A 190 -7.21 -3.62 18.77
N PHE A 191 -7.10 -4.66 19.61
CA PHE A 191 -7.84 -4.75 20.88
C PHE A 191 -7.03 -4.31 22.11
N ALA A 192 -5.69 -4.33 22.06
CA ALA A 192 -4.91 -4.01 23.25
C ALA A 192 -5.00 -2.54 23.70
N GLY A 193 -5.42 -1.63 22.81
CA GLY A 193 -5.72 -0.24 23.18
C GLY A 193 -7.03 -0.10 23.96
N GLN A 194 -7.98 -1.04 23.78
CA GLN A 194 -9.30 -1.00 24.42
C GLN A 194 -9.33 -1.77 25.74
N GLN A 195 -8.49 -2.80 25.90
CA GLN A 195 -8.43 -3.62 27.12
C GLN A 195 -6.97 -3.94 27.51
N PRO A 196 -6.27 -3.03 28.21
CA PRO A 196 -4.88 -3.26 28.63
C PRO A 196 -4.70 -4.49 29.52
N ALA A 197 -5.72 -4.84 30.32
CA ALA A 197 -5.72 -6.06 31.13
C ALA A 197 -5.88 -7.35 30.30
N ALA A 198 -6.50 -7.28 29.12
CA ALA A 198 -6.67 -8.43 28.22
C ALA A 198 -5.39 -8.79 27.45
N ARG A 199 -4.39 -7.89 27.40
CA ARG A 199 -3.11 -8.14 26.71
C ARG A 199 -2.42 -9.43 27.18
N ALA A 200 -2.39 -9.65 28.49
CA ALA A 200 -1.78 -10.83 29.09
C ALA A 200 -2.57 -12.11 28.77
N GLN A 201 -3.90 -12.01 28.69
CA GLN A 201 -4.80 -13.14 28.40
C GLN A 201 -4.77 -13.53 26.91
N LEU A 202 -4.58 -12.55 26.04
CA LEU A 202 -4.43 -12.72 24.59
C LEU A 202 -3.00 -13.16 24.20
N GLY A 203 -2.10 -13.31 25.16
CA GLY A 203 -0.70 -13.66 24.93
C GLY A 203 0.07 -12.60 24.13
N CYS A 204 -0.39 -11.35 24.13
CA CYS A 204 0.23 -10.29 23.35
C CYS A 204 1.69 -10.09 23.77
N PRO A 205 2.63 -9.90 22.82
CA PRO A 205 4.01 -9.63 23.16
C PRO A 205 4.09 -8.41 24.09
N VAL A 206 4.89 -8.52 25.14
CA VAL A 206 5.23 -7.39 26.00
C VAL A 206 5.92 -6.35 25.12
N ALA A 207 5.43 -5.11 25.17
CA ALA A 207 6.06 -4.01 24.47
C ALA A 207 7.44 -3.79 25.08
N ASN A 208 8.48 -4.40 24.50
CA ASN A 208 9.84 -4.05 24.84
C ASN A 208 10.03 -2.59 24.45
N GLY A 209 10.21 -1.73 25.46
CA GLY A 209 10.52 -0.33 25.25
C GLY A 209 11.68 -0.24 24.27
N ALA A 210 11.46 0.42 23.13
CA ALA A 210 12.51 0.70 22.18
C ALA A 210 13.57 1.59 22.86
N ASN A 211 14.63 0.99 23.37
CA ASN A 211 15.90 1.65 23.63
C ASN A 211 17.05 0.64 23.75
N GLY A 212 17.99 0.72 22.81
CA GLY A 212 19.16 -0.18 22.67
C GLY A 212 18.75 -1.53 22.07
N GLU A 213 19.37 -2.08 21.04
CA GLU A 213 20.79 -2.10 20.74
C GLU A 213 20.99 -2.19 19.21
N ARG A 214 21.78 -1.25 18.67
CA ARG A 214 22.58 -1.51 17.47
C ARG A 214 23.70 -2.45 17.90
N ASN A 215 23.71 -3.68 17.41
CA ASN A 215 24.91 -4.52 17.37
C ASN A 215 24.84 -5.31 16.06
N GLN A 216 25.58 -4.94 15.02
CA GLN A 216 26.96 -5.37 14.78
C GLN A 216 27.14 -6.87 14.97
N GLN A 217 27.17 -7.58 13.84
CA GLN A 217 27.76 -8.90 13.57
C GLN A 217 27.34 -9.20 12.11
N THR A 218 28.21 -9.39 11.11
CA THR A 218 29.67 -9.58 11.01
C THR A 218 30.07 -9.26 9.58
#